data_AF-A0A2D4YBQ0-F1
#
_entry.id   AF-A0A2D4YBQ0-F1
#
_cell.length_a   1.000
_cell.length_b   1.000
_cell.length_c   1.000
_cell.angle_alpha   90.00
_cell.angle_beta   90.00
_cell.angle_gamma   90.00
#
_symmetry.space_group_name_H-M   'P 1'
#
loop_
_entity.id
_entity.type
_entity.pdbx_description
1 polymer ?
#
loop_
_entity_poly.entity_id
_entity_poly.type
_entity_poly.pdbx_seq_one_letter_code
_entity_poly.pdbx_strand_id
1 'polypeptide(L)'
;MKLSQPSENTINYWIDTNAVNKLEYALIHGNYKTRRLAAEALEFVGQPSSIPVLLVAIDDKIQNVSIAALNTLERLGTKDELIKSIIRKRFNWVKNLRDKEERQKSAKVKKHNIYRWERTSKKSFEMVKERLKRPIR
;
A
#
# COMPACT_ATOMS: atom_id res chain seq x y z
N MET A 1 13.64 27.46 -7.22
CA MET A 1 12.78 27.27 -8.40
C MET A 1 11.33 27.50 -7.97
N LYS A 2 10.55 28.36 -8.64
CA LYS A 2 9.10 28.43 -8.36
C LYS A 2 8.50 27.06 -8.64
N LEU A 3 7.70 26.59 -7.70
CA LEU A 3 7.17 25.24 -7.63
C LEU A 3 6.10 25.06 -8.72
N SER A 4 6.55 24.83 -9.95
CA SER A 4 5.71 24.35 -11.04
C SER A 4 5.35 22.92 -10.72
N GLN A 5 4.07 22.55 -10.78
CA GLN A 5 3.64 21.15 -10.79
C GLN A 5 3.79 20.70 -12.25
N PRO A 6 4.94 20.14 -12.67
CA PRO A 6 5.16 19.79 -14.06
C PRO A 6 4.09 18.80 -14.52
N SER A 7 3.63 18.97 -15.76
CA SER A 7 2.85 17.93 -16.42
C SER A 7 3.71 16.69 -16.62
N GLU A 8 3.07 15.54 -16.83
CA GLU A 8 3.76 14.28 -17.12
C GLU A 8 4.70 14.40 -18.33
N ASN A 9 4.24 15.08 -19.41
CA ASN A 9 5.07 15.37 -20.58
C ASN A 9 6.33 16.17 -20.23
N THR A 10 6.24 17.08 -19.24
CA THR A 10 7.38 17.87 -18.79
C THR A 10 8.39 17.00 -18.03
N ILE A 11 7.91 16.04 -17.23
CA ILE A 11 8.76 15.08 -16.54
C ILE A 11 9.45 14.16 -17.56
N ASN A 12 8.73 13.68 -18.57
CA ASN A 12 9.32 12.88 -19.65
C ASN A 12 10.41 13.65 -20.40
N TYR A 13 10.18 14.93 -20.69
CA TYR A 13 11.22 15.79 -21.25
C TYR A 13 12.46 15.91 -20.34
N TRP A 14 12.29 15.90 -19.01
CA TRP A 14 13.42 15.88 -18.07
C TRP A 14 14.16 14.54 -18.05
N ILE A 15 13.48 13.43 -18.33
CA ILE A 15 14.13 12.13 -18.55
C ILE A 15 14.99 12.21 -19.82
N ASP A 16 14.43 12.68 -20.93
CA ASP A 16 15.15 12.77 -22.22
C ASP A 16 16.37 13.68 -22.17
N THR A 17 16.26 14.79 -21.42
CA THR A 17 17.36 15.75 -21.22
C THR A 17 18.27 15.42 -20.03
N ASN A 18 18.03 14.30 -19.36
CA ASN A 18 18.79 13.83 -18.20
C ASN A 18 18.88 14.88 -17.07
N ALA A 19 17.79 15.61 -16.84
CA ALA A 19 17.71 16.70 -15.88
C ALA A 19 17.45 16.22 -14.44
N VAL A 20 18.37 15.41 -13.91
CA VAL A 20 18.28 14.75 -12.58
C VAL A 20 17.98 15.75 -11.46
N ASN A 21 18.66 16.89 -11.42
CA ASN A 21 18.45 17.92 -10.38
C ASN A 21 17.00 18.44 -10.33
N LYS A 22 16.32 18.51 -11.48
CA LYS A 22 14.91 18.94 -11.53
C LYS A 22 13.98 17.86 -10.99
N LEU A 23 14.29 16.60 -11.27
CA LEU A 23 13.55 15.45 -10.75
C LEU A 23 13.72 15.31 -9.24
N GLU A 24 14.93 15.43 -8.71
CA GLU A 24 15.19 15.44 -7.27
C GLU A 24 14.45 16.58 -6.57
N TYR A 25 14.48 17.79 -7.13
CA TYR A 25 13.73 18.92 -6.60
C TYR A 25 12.22 18.66 -6.60
N ALA A 26 11.69 18.08 -7.69
CA ALA A 26 10.28 17.72 -7.82
C ALA A 26 9.87 16.61 -6.85
N LEU A 27 10.77 15.67 -6.54
CA LEU A 27 10.56 14.61 -5.57
C LEU A 27 10.45 15.15 -4.13
N ILE A 28 11.18 16.20 -3.78
CA ILE A 28 11.10 16.79 -2.42
C ILE A 28 9.91 17.74 -2.30
N HIS A 29 9.69 18.59 -3.29
CA HIS A 29 8.79 19.74 -3.16
C HIS A 29 7.47 19.59 -3.92
N GLY A 30 7.34 18.58 -4.79
CA GLY A 30 6.13 18.35 -5.58
C GLY A 30 4.92 17.97 -4.75
N ASN A 31 3.73 18.06 -5.36
CA ASN A 31 2.55 17.40 -4.81
C ASN A 31 2.69 15.86 -4.93
N TYR A 32 1.75 15.11 -4.36
CA TYR A 32 1.86 13.64 -4.37
C TYR A 32 1.96 13.01 -5.77
N LYS A 33 1.33 13.61 -6.79
CA LYS A 33 1.41 13.12 -8.18
C LYS A 33 2.79 13.40 -8.76
N THR A 34 3.27 14.62 -8.60
CA THR A 34 4.59 15.05 -9.08
C THR A 34 5.71 14.28 -8.38
N ARG A 35 5.63 14.06 -7.06
CA ARG A 35 6.62 13.26 -6.34
C ARG A 35 6.66 11.82 -6.83
N ARG A 36 5.49 11.21 -7.07
CA ARG A 36 5.43 9.85 -7.63
C ARG A 36 6.10 9.80 -9.00
N LEU A 37 5.70 10.68 -9.93
CA LEU A 37 6.26 10.73 -11.28
C LEU A 37 7.76 11.05 -11.26
N ALA A 38 8.22 11.91 -10.35
CA ALA A 38 9.63 12.23 -10.20
C ALA A 38 10.44 11.03 -9.68
N ALA A 39 9.91 10.28 -8.71
CA ALA A 39 10.52 9.02 -8.28
C ALA A 39 10.58 8.03 -9.45
N GLU A 40 9.46 7.76 -10.14
CA GLU A 40 9.41 6.86 -11.30
C GLU A 40 10.41 7.28 -12.40
N ALA A 41 10.51 8.57 -12.70
CA ALA A 41 11.47 9.09 -13.66
C ALA A 41 12.93 8.87 -13.24
N LEU A 42 13.24 9.03 -11.95
CA LEU A 42 14.58 8.74 -11.40
C LEU A 42 14.96 7.26 -11.51
N GLU A 43 14.03 6.34 -11.78
CA GLU A 43 14.39 4.94 -12.07
C GLU A 43 15.21 4.82 -13.36
N PHE A 44 14.93 5.69 -14.35
CA PHE A 44 15.54 5.63 -15.67
C PHE A 44 16.83 6.46 -15.77
N VAL A 45 16.85 7.62 -15.12
CA VAL A 45 17.95 8.60 -15.22
C VAL A 45 18.67 8.87 -13.90
N GLY A 46 18.19 8.28 -12.81
CA GLY A 46 18.77 8.48 -11.49
C GLY A 46 20.22 8.06 -11.43
N GLN A 47 20.97 8.78 -10.61
CA GLN A 47 22.38 8.52 -10.37
C GLN A 47 22.57 8.05 -8.92
N PRO A 48 23.72 7.45 -8.56
CA PRO A 48 24.02 7.15 -7.18
C PRO A 48 23.94 8.37 -6.24
N SER A 49 24.14 9.59 -6.77
CA SER A 49 23.94 10.84 -6.02
C SER A 49 22.50 11.09 -5.58
N SER A 50 21.51 10.47 -6.24
CA SER A 50 20.08 10.60 -5.93
C SER A 50 19.65 9.72 -4.75
N ILE A 51 20.48 8.78 -4.32
CA ILE A 51 20.20 7.82 -3.23
C ILE A 51 19.71 8.52 -1.94
N PRO A 52 20.35 9.59 -1.44
CA PRO A 52 19.90 10.26 -0.22
C PRO A 52 18.49 10.83 -0.34
N VAL A 53 18.15 11.42 -1.49
CA VAL A 53 16.82 11.99 -1.73
C VAL A 53 15.76 10.87 -1.79
N LEU A 54 16.10 9.76 -2.46
CA LEU A 54 15.22 8.60 -2.55
C LEU A 54 15.01 7.91 -1.20
N LEU A 55 16.05 7.83 -0.35
CA LEU A 55 15.94 7.30 1.01
C LEU A 55 14.93 8.08 1.85
N VAL A 56 14.93 9.42 1.73
CA VAL A 56 13.92 10.26 2.38
C VAL A 56 12.52 10.00 1.80
N ALA A 57 12.41 9.80 0.48
CA ALA A 57 11.13 9.55 -0.18
C ALA A 57 10.50 8.18 0.16
N ILE A 58 11.27 7.20 0.67
CA ILE A 58 10.72 5.94 1.17
C ILE A 58 9.76 6.15 2.35
N ASP A 59 9.95 7.21 3.13
CA ASP A 59 9.08 7.56 4.26
C ASP A 59 7.94 8.52 3.88
N ASP A 60 7.68 8.72 2.57
CA ASP A 60 6.55 9.53 2.13
C ASP A 60 5.22 8.96 2.67
N LYS A 61 4.34 9.88 3.08
CA LYS A 61 2.99 9.58 3.59
C LYS A 61 2.12 8.86 2.56
N ILE A 62 2.39 9.11 1.27
CA ILE A 62 1.67 8.52 0.15
C ILE A 62 2.38 7.26 -0.28
N GLN A 63 1.72 6.12 -0.05
CA GLN A 63 2.27 4.79 -0.30
C GLN A 63 2.78 4.61 -1.74
N ASN A 64 2.10 5.19 -2.74
CA ASN A 64 2.54 5.12 -4.13
C ASN A 64 3.89 5.82 -4.37
N VAL A 65 4.15 6.94 -3.68
CA VAL A 65 5.44 7.66 -3.78
C VAL A 65 6.53 6.83 -3.10
N SER A 66 6.25 6.30 -1.91
CA SER A 66 7.15 5.43 -1.17
C SER A 66 7.56 4.18 -1.96
N ILE A 67 6.59 3.52 -2.62
CA ILE A 67 6.85 2.34 -3.47
C ILE A 67 7.70 2.72 -4.68
N ALA A 68 7.39 3.83 -5.36
CA ALA A 68 8.20 4.30 -6.48
C ALA A 68 9.66 4.56 -6.05
N ALA A 69 9.86 5.22 -4.90
CA ALA A 69 11.20 5.45 -4.35
C ALA A 69 11.94 4.13 -4.03
N LEU A 70 11.27 3.13 -3.45
CA LEU A 70 11.87 1.81 -3.19
C LEU A 70 12.31 1.12 -4.47
N ASN A 71 11.44 1.09 -5.50
CA ASN A 71 11.74 0.47 -6.78
C ASN A 71 12.97 1.12 -7.43
N THR A 72 13.06 2.45 -7.38
CA THR A 72 14.19 3.20 -7.95
C THR A 72 15.49 2.88 -7.24
N LEU A 73 15.49 2.76 -5.91
CA LEU A 73 16.67 2.40 -5.14
C LEU A 73 17.13 0.96 -5.40
N GLU A 74 16.19 0.03 -5.59
CA GLU A 74 16.51 -1.33 -6.01
C GLU A 74 17.14 -1.35 -7.40
N ARG A 75 16.61 -0.57 -8.35
CA ARG A 75 17.12 -0.42 -9.72
C ARG A 75 18.52 0.19 -9.77
N LEU A 76 18.78 1.20 -8.94
CA LEU A 76 20.11 1.84 -8.83
C LEU A 76 21.18 0.88 -8.30
N GLY A 77 20.81 -0.34 -7.88
CA GLY A 77 21.75 -1.42 -7.66
C GLY A 77 22.77 -1.07 -6.58
N THR A 78 22.30 -0.49 -5.46
CA THR A 78 23.20 -0.09 -4.38
C THR A 78 23.97 -1.30 -3.89
N LYS A 79 25.29 -1.32 -4.09
CA LYS A 79 26.18 -2.39 -3.61
C LYS A 79 26.17 -2.51 -2.08
N ASP A 80 25.76 -1.43 -1.41
CA ASP A 80 25.64 -1.36 0.03
C ASP A 80 24.55 -2.32 0.57
N GLU A 81 25.00 -3.25 1.40
CA GLU A 81 24.16 -4.26 2.03
C GLU A 81 23.20 -3.66 3.07
N LEU A 82 23.60 -2.55 3.70
CA LEU A 82 22.73 -1.82 4.62
C LEU A 82 21.50 -1.27 3.90
N ILE A 83 21.70 -0.64 2.74
CA ILE A 83 20.61 -0.10 1.92
C ILE A 83 19.69 -1.23 1.45
N LYS A 84 20.25 -2.35 0.97
CA LYS A 84 19.45 -3.54 0.60
C LYS A 84 18.59 -4.05 1.76
N SER A 85 19.15 -4.11 2.96
CA SER A 85 18.42 -4.54 4.17
C SER A 85 17.25 -3.59 4.48
N ILE A 86 17.47 -2.27 4.38
CA ILE A 86 16.42 -1.25 4.56
C ILE A 86 15.30 -1.44 3.52
N ILE A 87 15.65 -1.56 2.24
CA ILE A 87 14.68 -1.76 1.14
C ILE A 87 13.84 -3.02 1.41
N ARG A 88 14.48 -4.15 1.72
CA ARG A 88 13.78 -5.42 1.98
C ARG A 88 12.85 -5.34 3.18
N LYS A 89 13.30 -4.74 4.28
CA LYS A 89 12.46 -4.56 5.48
C LYS A 89 11.24 -3.69 5.17
N ARG A 90 11.44 -2.58 4.47
CA ARG A 90 10.36 -1.67 4.10
C ARG A 90 9.37 -2.33 3.14
N PHE A 91 9.85 -3.04 2.12
CA PHE A 91 9.01 -3.77 1.17
C PHE A 91 8.13 -4.81 1.88
N ASN A 92 8.70 -5.59 2.80
CA ASN A 92 7.94 -6.53 3.61
C ASN A 92 6.89 -5.86 4.49
N TRP A 93 7.20 -4.71 5.09
CA TRP A 93 6.22 -3.94 5.87
C TRP A 93 5.04 -3.47 5.00
N VAL A 94 5.31 -2.94 3.80
CA VAL A 94 4.29 -2.52 2.84
C VAL A 94 3.40 -3.70 2.44
N LYS A 95 4.00 -4.85 2.12
CA LYS A 95 3.28 -6.08 1.78
C LYS A 95 2.36 -6.54 2.91
N ASN A 96 2.87 -6.58 4.14
CA ASN A 96 2.11 -6.99 5.31
C ASN A 96 0.91 -6.09 5.59
N LEU A 97 1.04 -4.77 5.36
CA LEU A 97 -0.09 -3.85 5.48
C LEU A 97 -1.19 -4.15 4.47
N ARG A 98 -0.82 -4.37 3.20
CA ARG A 98 -1.76 -4.73 2.14
C ARG A 98 -2.47 -6.04 2.44
N ASP A 99 -1.73 -7.07 2.85
CA ASP A 99 -2.29 -8.37 3.23
C ASP A 99 -3.27 -8.22 4.41
N LYS A 100 -2.97 -7.35 5.38
CA LYS A 100 -3.86 -7.06 6.52
C LYS A 100 -5.15 -6.38 6.06
N GLU A 101 -5.07 -5.41 5.15
CA GLU A 101 -6.24 -4.74 4.57
C GLU A 101 -7.12 -5.72 3.78
N GLU A 102 -6.52 -6.61 2.99
CA GLU A 102 -7.22 -7.64 2.22
C GLU A 102 -7.91 -8.67 3.15
N ARG A 103 -7.25 -9.08 4.22
CA ARG A 103 -7.87 -9.90 5.29
C ARG A 103 -9.05 -9.19 5.95
N GLN A 104 -8.93 -7.91 6.24
CA GLN A 104 -10.04 -7.14 6.82
C GLN A 104 -11.23 -7.01 5.85
N LYS A 105 -10.97 -6.75 4.57
CA LYS A 105 -12.01 -6.68 3.53
C LYS A 105 -12.73 -8.01 3.39
N SER A 106 -11.99 -9.12 3.28
CA SER A 106 -12.59 -10.47 3.18
C SER A 106 -13.34 -10.88 4.45
N ALA A 107 -12.86 -10.52 5.64
CA ALA A 107 -13.58 -10.76 6.90
C ALA A 107 -14.90 -9.95 6.98
N LYS A 108 -14.91 -8.69 6.53
CA LYS A 108 -16.15 -7.88 6.45
C LYS A 108 -17.18 -8.48 5.49
N VAL A 109 -16.73 -9.08 4.38
CA VAL A 109 -17.60 -9.78 3.43
C VAL A 109 -18.19 -11.05 4.06
N LYS A 110 -17.43 -11.75 4.91
CA LYS A 110 -17.91 -12.90 5.69
C LYS A 110 -18.83 -12.45 6.84
N LYS A 111 -20.07 -12.08 6.52
CA LYS A 111 -21.15 -11.96 7.52
C LYS A 111 -21.43 -13.35 8.12
N HIS A 112 -21.22 -13.49 9.41
CA HIS A 112 -21.69 -14.67 10.14
C HIS A 112 -23.17 -14.46 10.44
N ASN A 113 -24.01 -15.41 10.02
CA ASN A 113 -25.42 -15.42 10.42
C ASN A 113 -25.49 -15.71 11.92
N ILE A 114 -25.65 -14.67 12.73
CA ILE A 114 -25.96 -14.81 14.15
C ILE A 114 -27.42 -15.23 14.21
N TYR A 115 -27.66 -16.54 14.30
CA TYR A 115 -29.00 -17.07 14.56
C TYR A 115 -29.45 -16.58 15.95
N ARG A 116 -30.32 -15.59 15.95
CA ARG A 116 -31.03 -15.15 17.14
C ARG A 116 -32.09 -16.21 17.42
N TRP A 117 -31.76 -17.16 18.29
CA TRP A 117 -32.77 -18.04 18.88
C TRP A 117 -33.75 -17.14 19.63
N GLU A 118 -34.89 -16.85 19.03
CA GLU A 118 -36.04 -16.37 19.80
C GLU A 118 -36.24 -17.39 20.91
N ARG A 119 -36.35 -16.93 22.17
CA ARG A 119 -36.76 -17.82 23.26
C ARG A 119 -37.98 -18.57 22.75
N THR A 120 -37.85 -19.88 22.64
CA THR A 120 -38.88 -20.75 22.09
C THR A 120 -40.21 -20.29 22.66
N SER A 121 -41.10 -19.79 21.79
CA SER A 121 -42.40 -19.34 22.28
C SER A 121 -43.00 -20.47 23.11
N LYS A 122 -43.73 -20.14 24.18
CA LYS A 122 -44.28 -21.17 25.09
C LYS A 122 -45.01 -22.28 24.30
N LYS A 123 -45.63 -21.92 23.18
CA LYS A 123 -46.27 -22.82 22.22
C LYS A 123 -45.31 -23.83 21.56
N SER A 124 -44.08 -23.44 21.18
CA SER A 124 -43.10 -24.36 20.60
C SER A 124 -42.47 -25.28 21.66
N PHE A 125 -42.25 -24.78 22.89
CA PHE A 125 -41.83 -25.62 24.01
C PHE A 125 -42.91 -26.66 24.39
N GLU A 126 -44.17 -26.25 24.53
CA GLU A 126 -45.32 -27.13 24.80
C GLU A 126 -45.47 -28.21 23.72
N MET A 127 -45.34 -27.84 22.46
CA MET A 127 -45.43 -28.78 21.33
C MET A 127 -44.28 -29.80 21.31
N VAL A 128 -43.05 -29.39 21.65
CA VAL A 128 -41.91 -30.31 21.78
C VAL A 128 -42.12 -31.26 22.97
N LYS A 129 -42.61 -30.74 24.10
CA LYS A 129 -42.96 -31.54 25.28
C LYS A 129 -44.05 -32.57 24.99
N GLU A 130 -45.10 -32.19 24.25
CA GLU A 130 -46.16 -33.08 23.75
C GLU A 130 -45.61 -34.20 22.86
N ARG A 131 -44.65 -33.89 21.99
CA ARG A 131 -44.03 -34.89 21.10
C ARG A 131 -43.16 -35.90 21.85
N LEU A 132 -42.43 -35.46 22.89
CA LEU A 132 -41.58 -36.33 23.72
C LEU A 132 -42.38 -37.28 24.62
N LYS A 133 -43.67 -37.00 24.87
CA LYS A 133 -44.57 -37.91 25.58
C LYS A 133 -45.06 -39.08 24.72
N ARG A 134 -44.86 -39.02 23.40
CA ARG A 134 -45.27 -40.12 22.51
C ARG A 134 -44.21 -41.22 22.58
N PRO A 135 -44.60 -42.49 22.70
CA PRO A 135 -43.63 -43.58 22.68
C PRO A 135 -42.91 -43.55 21.33
N ILE A 136 -41.58 -43.66 21.40
CA ILE A 136 -40.75 -43.78 20.20
C ILE A 136 -41.16 -45.10 19.53
N ARG A 137 -41.61 -45.00 18.29
CA ARG A 137 -42.10 -46.13 17.51
C ARG A 137 -40.94 -46.89 16.90
#